data_AF-A0AAW5Q8Q6-F1
#
_entry.id   AF-A0AAW5Q8Q6-F1
#
_cell.length_a   1.000
_cell.length_b   1.000
_cell.length_c   1.000
_cell.angle_alpha   90.00
_cell.angle_beta   90.00
_cell.angle_gamma   90.00
#
_symmetry.space_group_name_H-M   'P 1'
#
loop_
_entity.id
_entity.type
_entity.pdbx_description
1 polymer ?
#
loop_
_entity_poly.entity_id
_entity_poly.type
_entity_poly.pdbx_seq_one_letter_code
_entity_poly.pdbx_strand_id
1 'polypeptide(L)'
;ELSREELREGGARLAERAKMLRPGVVAIVGITAFRTAFTRPGATAGRQDSTALPGWPEDVELWVVPQPSGLNAHETIDSLAEHWRRVWAAAQARAPHPGQAEDVGSPGS
;
A
#
# COMPACT_ATOMS: atom_id res chain seq x y z
N GLU A 1 -16.86 -16.09 -2.26
CA GLU A 1 -16.51 -14.67 -2.44
C GLU A 1 -16.80 -13.91 -1.16
N LEU A 2 -16.04 -12.85 -0.85
CA LEU A 2 -16.32 -12.01 0.32
C LEU A 2 -17.50 -11.09 0.03
N SER A 3 -18.38 -10.93 1.02
CA SER A 3 -19.45 -9.94 0.98
C SER A 3 -18.88 -8.52 1.00
N ARG A 4 -19.72 -7.54 0.61
CA ARG A 4 -19.34 -6.12 0.69
C ARG A 4 -19.05 -5.68 2.12
N GLU A 5 -19.74 -6.27 3.09
CA GLU A 5 -19.55 -5.94 4.50
C GLU A 5 -18.21 -6.47 5.01
N GLU A 6 -17.88 -7.73 4.72
CA GLU A 6 -16.57 -8.30 5.05
C GLU A 6 -15.41 -7.51 4.43
N LEU A 7 -15.59 -6.98 3.22
CA LEU A 7 -14.60 -6.10 2.59
C LEU A 7 -14.45 -4.76 3.32
N ARG A 8 -15.54 -4.14 3.77
CA ARG A 8 -15.49 -2.89 4.55
C ARG A 8 -14.86 -3.09 5.91
N GLU A 9 -15.26 -4.13 6.63
CA GLU A 9 -14.63 -4.53 7.88
C GLU A 9 -13.14 -4.85 7.70
N GLY A 10 -12.79 -5.49 6.58
CA GLY A 10 -11.40 -5.76 6.22
C GLY A 10 -10.60 -4.47 6.00
N GLY A 11 -11.17 -3.48 5.32
CA GLY A 11 -10.59 -2.15 5.13
C GLY A 11 -10.34 -1.42 6.45
N ALA A 12 -11.33 -1.42 7.35
CA ALA A 12 -11.19 -0.82 8.68
C ALA A 12 -10.09 -1.52 9.50
N ARG A 13 -10.08 -2.86 9.52
CA ARG A 13 -9.03 -3.65 10.19
C ARG A 13 -7.64 -3.39 9.61
N LEU A 14 -7.54 -3.15 8.29
CA LEU A 14 -6.28 -2.81 7.64
C LEU A 14 -5.78 -1.42 8.05
N ALA A 15 -6.67 -0.43 8.13
CA ALA A 15 -6.33 0.92 8.57
C ALA A 15 -5.79 0.91 10.02
N GLU A 16 -6.41 0.13 10.92
CA GLU A 16 -5.91 -0.05 12.29
C GLU A 16 -4.53 -0.71 12.32
N ARG A 17 -4.29 -1.73 11.48
CA ARG A 17 -2.94 -2.33 11.36
C ARG A 17 -1.91 -1.34 10.82
N ALA A 18 -2.27 -0.53 9.83
CA ALA A 18 -1.37 0.50 9.30
C ALA A 18 -1.00 1.53 10.37
N LYS A 19 -1.96 1.94 11.22
CA LYS A 19 -1.71 2.82 12.36
C LYS A 19 -0.74 2.20 13.38
N MET A 20 -0.93 0.93 13.72
CA MET A 20 -0.10 0.25 14.72
C MET A 20 1.31 -0.05 14.21
N LEU A 21 1.43 -0.53 12.97
CA LEU A 21 2.71 -1.00 12.41
C LEU A 21 3.52 0.12 11.76
N ARG A 22 2.87 1.21 11.35
CA ARG A 22 3.49 2.37 10.70
C ARG A 22 4.46 1.99 9.56
N PRO A 23 4.09 1.08 8.64
CA PRO A 23 4.98 0.74 7.53
C PRO A 23 5.14 1.93 6.60
N GLY A 24 6.27 2.04 5.89
CA GLY A 24 6.42 3.12 4.89
C GLY A 24 5.36 3.04 3.78
N VAL A 25 5.01 1.83 3.34
CA VAL A 25 4.07 1.56 2.25
C VAL A 25 3.18 0.35 2.57
N VAL A 26 1.90 0.42 2.21
CA VAL A 26 0.97 -0.72 2.12
C VAL A 26 0.49 -0.85 0.68
N ALA A 27 0.60 -2.06 0.11
CA ALA A 27 0.05 -2.38 -1.20
C ALA A 27 -1.11 -3.38 -1.08
N ILE A 28 -2.26 -3.03 -1.65
CA ILE A 28 -3.45 -3.89 -1.71
C ILE A 28 -3.59 -4.45 -3.11
N VAL A 29 -3.71 -5.77 -3.22
CA VAL A 29 -3.90 -6.47 -4.50
C VAL A 29 -5.39 -6.54 -4.81
N GLY A 30 -5.79 -6.00 -5.96
CA GLY A 30 -7.17 -6.07 -6.47
C GLY A 30 -7.97 -4.77 -6.31
N ILE A 31 -8.24 -4.11 -7.44
CA ILE A 31 -8.94 -2.82 -7.44
C ILE A 31 -10.41 -2.92 -7.01
N THR A 32 -11.12 -3.99 -7.36
CA THR A 32 -12.55 -4.14 -7.01
C THR A 32 -12.77 -4.30 -5.50
N ALA A 33 -11.93 -5.13 -4.85
CA ALA A 33 -11.95 -5.31 -3.41
C ALA A 33 -11.60 -3.99 -2.71
N PHE A 34 -10.58 -3.27 -3.19
CA PHE A 34 -10.21 -1.95 -2.68
C PHE A 34 -11.36 -0.93 -2.76
N ARG A 35 -11.96 -0.76 -3.94
CA ARG A 35 -13.08 0.17 -4.16
C ARG A 35 -14.22 -0.09 -3.17
N THR A 36 -14.50 -1.35 -2.89
CA THR A 36 -15.56 -1.77 -1.95
C THR A 36 -15.14 -1.51 -0.49
N ALA A 37 -13.94 -1.97 -0.10
CA ALA A 37 -13.42 -1.86 1.25
C ALA A 37 -13.33 -0.41 1.75
N PHE A 38 -12.97 0.51 0.86
CA PHE A 38 -12.76 1.92 1.19
C PHE A 38 -13.86 2.85 0.66
N THR A 39 -14.92 2.32 0.04
CA THR A 39 -16.01 3.11 -0.57
C THR A 39 -15.48 4.16 -1.57
N ARG A 40 -14.57 3.73 -2.44
CA ARG A 40 -13.88 4.57 -3.45
C ARG A 40 -14.17 4.08 -4.87
N PRO A 41 -15.39 4.22 -5.41
CA PRO A 41 -15.76 3.63 -6.70
C PRO A 41 -14.90 4.09 -7.89
N GLY A 42 -14.36 5.31 -7.84
CA GLY A 42 -13.49 5.88 -8.88
C GLY A 42 -12.00 5.58 -8.74
N ALA A 43 -11.57 4.81 -7.72
CA ALA A 43 -10.15 4.52 -7.54
C ALA A 43 -9.58 3.75 -8.73
N THR A 44 -8.35 4.08 -9.13
CA THR A 44 -7.56 3.36 -10.15
C THR A 44 -6.37 2.67 -9.50
N ALA A 45 -5.72 1.75 -10.21
CA ALA A 45 -4.47 1.18 -9.76
C ALA A 45 -3.36 2.25 -9.64
N GLY A 46 -2.42 2.04 -8.73
CA GLY A 46 -1.35 2.97 -8.39
C GLY A 46 -1.47 3.55 -6.98
N ARG A 47 -0.73 4.63 -6.73
CA ARG A 47 -0.74 5.35 -5.45
C ARG A 47 -2.11 5.97 -5.20
N GLN A 48 -2.61 5.79 -3.98
CA GLN A 48 -3.86 6.37 -3.52
C GLN A 48 -3.60 7.61 -2.68
N ASP A 49 -4.59 8.51 -2.66
CA ASP A 49 -4.63 9.58 -1.68
C ASP A 49 -5.13 9.03 -0.34
N SER A 50 -4.19 8.82 0.59
CA SER A 50 -4.47 8.32 1.94
C SER A 50 -5.20 9.33 2.81
N THR A 51 -5.08 10.64 2.53
CA THR A 51 -5.76 11.68 3.32
C THR A 51 -7.28 11.63 3.12
N ALA A 52 -7.73 11.08 2.00
CA ALA A 52 -9.13 10.85 1.69
C ALA A 52 -9.72 9.58 2.35
N LEU A 53 -8.94 8.85 3.14
CA LEU A 53 -9.36 7.60 3.81
C LEU A 53 -9.45 7.78 5.33
N PRO A 54 -10.68 7.76 5.90
CA PRO A 54 -10.85 7.86 7.34
C PRO A 54 -10.04 6.80 8.10
N GLY A 55 -9.24 7.25 9.05
CA GLY A 55 -8.42 6.36 9.89
C GLY A 55 -7.19 5.79 9.19
N TRP A 56 -6.84 6.21 7.98
CA TRP A 56 -5.56 5.86 7.41
C TRP A 56 -4.45 6.81 7.92
N PRO A 57 -3.28 6.30 8.34
CA PRO A 57 -2.18 7.16 8.79
C PRO A 57 -1.51 7.92 7.64
N GLU A 58 -1.29 9.23 7.83
CA GLU A 58 -0.83 10.15 6.77
C GLU A 58 0.57 9.82 6.21
N ASP A 59 1.46 9.30 7.06
CA ASP A 59 2.83 8.93 6.71
C ASP A 59 2.95 7.52 6.12
N VAL A 60 1.87 6.75 6.05
CA VAL A 60 1.85 5.42 5.41
C VAL A 60 1.28 5.56 4.01
N GLU A 61 2.12 5.37 3.00
CA GLU A 61 1.67 5.40 1.62
C GLU A 61 0.81 4.19 1.29
N LEU A 62 -0.31 4.42 0.60
CA LEU A 62 -1.22 3.39 0.18
C LEU A 62 -1.19 3.21 -1.34
N TRP A 63 -1.04 1.97 -1.78
CA TRP A 63 -1.00 1.59 -3.18
C TRP A 63 -2.02 0.51 -3.46
N VAL A 64 -2.60 0.54 -4.65
CA VAL A 64 -3.45 -0.54 -5.16
C VAL A 64 -2.80 -1.11 -6.40
N VAL A 65 -2.51 -2.40 -6.38
CA VAL A 65 -1.98 -3.12 -7.53
C VAL A 65 -3.09 -3.96 -8.17
N PRO A 66 -3.12 -4.08 -9.49
CA PRO A 66 -4.09 -4.93 -10.15
C PRO A 66 -3.86 -6.39 -9.73
N GLN A 67 -4.95 -7.11 -9.51
CA GLN A 67 -4.90 -8.56 -9.38
C GLN A 67 -5.10 -9.14 -10.79
N PRO A 68 -4.22 -10.03 -11.29
CA PRO A 68 -4.51 -10.76 -12.50
C PRO A 68 -5.76 -11.61 -12.26
N SER A 69 -6.89 -11.21 -12.86
CA SER A 69 -7.97 -12.14 -13.08
C SER A 69 -7.64 -12.89 -14.38
N GLY A 70 -7.87 -14.21 -14.40
CA GLY A 70 -7.73 -15.01 -15.64
C GLY A 70 -8.64 -14.58 -16.80
N LEU A 71 -9.41 -13.48 -16.64
CA LEU A 71 -10.36 -12.92 -17.59
C LEU A 71 -9.97 -11.52 -18.09
N ASN A 72 -8.90 -10.90 -17.59
CA ASN A 72 -8.41 -9.60 -18.08
C ASN A 72 -7.24 -9.80 -19.06
N ALA A 73 -7.56 -10.00 -20.34
CA ALA A 73 -6.59 -10.16 -21.43
C ALA A 73 -5.67 -8.94 -21.70
N HIS A 74 -5.76 -7.89 -20.89
CA HIS A 74 -5.01 -6.63 -21.03
C HIS A 74 -3.95 -6.40 -19.95
N GLU A 75 -3.91 -7.20 -18.86
CA GLU A 75 -2.80 -7.16 -17.90
C GLU A 75 -1.79 -8.24 -18.28
N THR A 76 -0.66 -7.80 -18.83
CA THR A 76 0.48 -8.68 -19.11
C THR A 76 1.33 -8.83 -17.85
N ILE A 77 2.19 -9.84 -17.82
CA ILE A 77 3.21 -9.98 -16.77
C ILE A 77 4.02 -8.68 -16.64
N ASP A 78 4.30 -8.01 -17.77
CA ASP A 78 5.07 -6.77 -17.81
C ASP A 78 4.35 -5.59 -17.14
N SER A 79 3.04 -5.43 -17.38
CA SER A 79 2.25 -4.36 -16.74
C SER A 79 2.06 -4.61 -15.24
N LEU A 80 1.89 -5.87 -14.82
CA LEU A 80 1.90 -6.22 -13.39
C LEU A 80 3.26 -5.89 -12.76
N ALA A 81 4.35 -6.25 -13.43
CA ALA A 81 5.70 -5.96 -12.97
C ALA A 81 5.94 -4.44 -12.84
N GLU A 82 5.38 -3.62 -13.74
CA GLU A 82 5.45 -2.15 -13.64
C GLU A 82 4.75 -1.61 -12.38
N HIS A 83 3.56 -2.13 -12.04
CA HIS A 83 2.88 -1.74 -10.81
C HIS A 83 3.71 -2.10 -9.57
N TRP A 84 4.25 -3.32 -9.52
CA TRP A 84 5.08 -3.76 -8.41
C TRP A 84 6.41 -3.02 -8.32
N ARG A 85 7.05 -2.71 -9.45
CA ARG A 85 8.29 -1.89 -9.48
C ARG A 85 8.07 -0.52 -8.86
N ARG A 86 6.92 0.12 -9.12
CA ARG A 86 6.56 1.41 -8.51
C ARG A 86 6.34 1.31 -7.00
N VAL A 87 5.65 0.27 -6.53
CA VAL A 87 5.48 -0.01 -5.09
C VAL A 87 6.85 -0.23 -4.42
N TRP A 88 7.71 -1.03 -5.05
CA TRP A 88 9.05 -1.32 -4.54
C TRP A 88 9.91 -0.05 -4.44
N ALA A 89 9.90 0.80 -5.46
CA ALA A 89 10.62 2.07 -5.44
C ALA A 89 10.15 2.98 -4.29
N ALA A 90 8.84 3.08 -4.08
CA ALA A 90 8.27 3.85 -2.96
C ALA A 90 8.69 3.28 -1.59
N ALA A 91 8.70 1.95 -1.45
CA ALA A 91 9.14 1.29 -0.23
C ALA A 91 10.62 1.57 0.06
N GLN A 92 11.49 1.51 -0.96
CA GLN A 92 12.92 1.81 -0.81
C GLN A 92 13.18 3.27 -0.42
N ALA A 93 12.46 4.22 -1.00
CA ALA A 93 12.60 5.64 -0.67
C ALA A 93 12.20 5.98 0.78
N ARG A 94 11.42 5.10 1.42
CA ARG A 94 10.88 5.26 2.78
C ARG A 94 11.53 4.32 3.79
N ALA A 95 12.33 3.37 3.34
CA ALA A 95 13.15 2.56 4.23
C ALA A 95 14.18 3.47 4.89
N PRO A 96 14.45 3.30 6.21
CA PRO A 96 15.58 3.97 6.82
C PRO A 96 16.85 3.63 6.02
N HIS A 97 17.62 4.65 5.65
CA HIS A 97 18.84 4.47 4.86
C HIS A 97 19.74 3.44 5.57
N PRO A 98 20.13 2.34 4.92
CA PRO A 98 20.94 1.28 5.54
C PRO A 98 22.41 1.67 5.82
N GLY A 99 22.68 2.94 6.17
CA GLY A 99 24.02 3.46 6.45
C GLY A 99 24.09 4.67 7.40
N GLN A 100 23.01 4.99 8.13
CA GLN A 100 23.00 6.11 9.11
C GLN A 100 22.82 5.64 10.56
N ALA A 101 22.87 4.32 10.79
CA ALA A 101 22.74 3.73 12.12
C ALA A 101 24.08 3.45 12.80
N GLU A 102 25.17 4.16 12.47
CA GLU A 102 26.45 4.09 13.21
C GLU A 102 27.17 5.45 13.17
N ASP A 103 26.65 6.44 13.88
CA ASP A 103 27.50 7.51 14.45
C ASP A 103 27.02 7.78 15.88
N VAL A 104 27.26 6.80 16.75
CA VAL A 104 27.17 6.98 18.19
C VAL A 104 28.59 7.03 18.72
N GLY A 105 29.13 8.25 18.78
CA GLY A 105 30.08 8.67 19.79
C GLY A 105 31.51 8.21 19.60
N SER A 106 32.34 9.10 19.04
CA SER A 106 33.76 9.14 19.41
C SER A 106 33.88 9.36 20.93
N PRO A 107 34.53 8.48 21.71
CA PRO A 107 34.95 8.87 23.04
C PRO A 107 36.24 9.67 22.88
N GLY A 108 36.14 10.97 23.14
CA GLY A 108 37.33 11.79 23.35
C GLY A 108 38.05 11.32 24.61
N SER A 109 39.37 11.11 24.49
CA SER A 109 40.42 11.41 25.47
C SER A 109 41.77 11.22 24.81
#